data_AF-A0A946IY01-F1
#
_entry.id   AF-A0A946IY01-F1
#
_cell.length_a   1.000
_cell.length_b   1.000
_cell.length_c   1.000
_cell.angle_alpha   90.00
_cell.angle_beta   90.00
_cell.angle_gamma   90.00
#
_symmetry.space_group_name_H-M   'P 1'
#
loop_
_entity.id
_entity.type
_entity.pdbx_description
1 polymer ?
#
loop_
_entity_poly.entity_id
_entity_poly.type
_entity_poly.pdbx_seq_one_letter_code
_entity_poly.pdbx_strand_id
1 'polypeptide(L)'
;MRHLKAGRKFGRTSAHRKALFRNLVGALIQRERISTTLAKAKELRGKVEKTITLGKKGTLHARRQAFKLAPQKETVQKLFGPLAERYATRPGGYTRIIKIGPRRGDNAPMAFIELVDREGEAPAPKKGKEAAKKEAPKTEAKKETKPKVTEKKAAAKKETKKEAKEDSKKEKDTKKKSEPKKPADKKKEDKK
;
A
#
# COMPACT_ATOMS: atom_id res chain seq x y z
N MET A 1 -40.06 -6.56 9.19
CA MET A 1 -38.91 -6.34 8.28
C MET A 1 -37.71 -5.69 8.99
N ARG A 2 -36.57 -5.44 8.32
CA ARG A 2 -35.35 -4.79 8.88
C ARG A 2 -35.00 -3.46 8.18
N HIS A 3 -35.94 -2.51 8.12
CA HIS A 3 -35.70 -1.18 7.54
C HIS A 3 -34.51 -0.47 8.20
N LEU A 4 -33.76 0.29 7.41
CA LEU A 4 -32.60 1.14 7.78
C LEU A 4 -31.45 0.46 8.57
N LYS A 5 -31.49 -0.86 8.80
CA LYS A 5 -30.51 -1.61 9.60
C LYS A 5 -29.28 -1.99 8.78
N ALA A 6 -28.42 -1.01 8.54
CA ALA A 6 -27.14 -1.18 7.83
C ALA A 6 -26.15 -2.10 8.59
N GLY A 7 -25.38 -2.87 7.83
CA GLY A 7 -24.25 -3.67 8.31
C GLY A 7 -24.59 -5.07 8.83
N ARG A 8 -23.60 -5.97 8.79
CA ARG A 8 -23.73 -7.40 9.12
C ARG A 8 -23.43 -7.68 10.60
N LYS A 9 -24.28 -8.49 11.26
CA LYS A 9 -24.09 -8.93 12.66
C LYS A 9 -23.08 -10.07 12.85
N PHE A 10 -22.80 -10.89 11.83
CA PHE A 10 -21.84 -12.02 11.86
C PHE A 10 -22.04 -13.04 13.00
N GLY A 11 -23.27 -13.26 13.47
CA GLY A 11 -23.55 -14.17 14.60
C GLY A 11 -22.85 -13.77 15.90
N ARG A 12 -22.54 -12.48 16.10
CA ARG A 12 -21.72 -11.99 17.23
C ARG A 12 -22.42 -10.89 18.01
N THR A 13 -22.17 -10.89 19.32
CA THR A 13 -22.51 -9.79 20.24
C THR A 13 -21.88 -8.47 19.78
N SER A 14 -22.38 -7.34 20.30
CA SER A 14 -21.83 -6.01 20.02
C SER A 14 -20.34 -5.89 20.39
N ALA A 15 -19.94 -6.41 21.55
CA ALA A 15 -18.57 -6.41 22.04
C ALA A 15 -17.62 -7.26 21.18
N HIS A 16 -17.94 -8.54 20.94
CA HIS A 16 -17.14 -9.42 20.07
C HIS A 16 -17.05 -8.84 18.65
N ARG A 17 -18.15 -8.31 18.09
CA ARG A 17 -18.12 -7.66 16.76
C ARG A 17 -17.20 -6.42 16.75
N LYS A 18 -17.19 -5.59 17.80
CA LYS A 18 -16.21 -4.48 17.93
C LYS A 18 -14.78 -5.03 17.93
N ALA A 19 -14.45 -5.96 18.84
CA ALA A 19 -13.11 -6.55 18.97
C ALA A 19 -12.59 -7.16 17.67
N LEU A 20 -13.40 -7.99 16.99
CA LEU A 20 -13.08 -8.59 15.69
C LEU A 20 -12.62 -7.54 14.67
N PHE A 21 -13.31 -6.39 14.60
CA PHE A 21 -12.93 -5.33 13.67
C PHE A 21 -11.72 -4.51 14.12
N ARG A 22 -11.47 -4.31 15.42
CA ARG A 22 -10.21 -3.69 15.89
C ARG A 22 -9.00 -4.52 15.46
N ASN A 23 -9.08 -5.84 15.66
CA ASN A 23 -8.01 -6.78 15.30
C ASN A 23 -7.79 -6.86 13.78
N LEU A 24 -8.88 -6.88 12.98
CA LEU A 24 -8.78 -6.90 11.52
C LEU A 24 -8.24 -5.57 10.92
N VAL A 25 -8.56 -4.42 11.52
CA VAL A 25 -7.98 -3.12 11.13
C VAL A 25 -6.49 -3.09 11.44
N GLY A 26 -6.09 -3.54 12.63
CA GLY A 26 -4.68 -3.62 13.03
C GLY A 26 -3.86 -4.52 12.11
N ALA A 27 -4.33 -5.76 11.90
CA ALA A 27 -3.65 -6.73 11.03
C ALA A 27 -3.49 -6.26 9.59
N LEU A 28 -4.48 -5.55 9.03
CA LEU A 28 -4.38 -4.99 7.66
C LEU A 28 -3.41 -3.81 7.59
N ILE A 29 -3.36 -2.93 8.60
CA ILE A 29 -2.42 -1.80 8.61
C ILE A 29 -0.98 -2.28 8.81
N GLN A 30 -0.74 -3.29 9.66
CA GLN A 30 0.57 -3.91 9.82
C GLN A 30 1.02 -4.60 8.52
N ARG A 31 0.23 -5.56 8.01
CA ARG A 31 0.64 -6.51 6.94
C ARG A 31 0.28 -6.07 5.52
N GLU A 32 -0.47 -5.00 5.35
CA GLU A 32 -0.96 -4.42 4.09
C GLU A 32 -1.84 -5.32 3.20
N ARG A 33 -1.89 -6.63 3.45
CA ARG A 33 -2.77 -7.61 2.80
C ARG A 33 -3.20 -8.66 3.81
N ILE A 34 -4.50 -8.96 3.87
CA ILE A 34 -5.04 -10.09 4.65
C ILE A 34 -6.11 -10.87 3.86
N SER A 35 -6.13 -12.19 4.03
CA SER A 35 -7.21 -13.07 3.54
C SER A 35 -8.33 -13.19 4.56
N THR A 36 -9.58 -12.95 4.18
CA THR A 36 -10.75 -13.08 5.06
C THR A 36 -12.01 -13.43 4.24
N THR A 37 -13.16 -13.64 4.88
CA THR A 37 -14.40 -13.91 4.11
C THR A 37 -14.89 -12.61 3.44
N LEU A 38 -15.46 -12.71 2.24
CA LEU A 38 -15.92 -11.58 1.43
C LEU A 38 -16.88 -10.65 2.21
N ALA A 39 -17.71 -11.23 3.07
CA ALA A 39 -18.59 -10.47 3.97
C ALA A 39 -17.80 -9.63 5.00
N LYS A 40 -16.74 -10.19 5.61
CA LYS A 40 -15.86 -9.47 6.54
C LYS A 40 -15.07 -8.37 5.83
N ALA A 41 -14.54 -8.66 4.63
CA ALA A 41 -13.80 -7.69 3.81
C ALA A 41 -14.64 -6.44 3.48
N LYS A 42 -15.87 -6.62 2.97
CA LYS A 42 -16.79 -5.51 2.65
C LYS A 42 -17.10 -4.63 3.86
N GLU A 43 -17.25 -5.24 5.04
CA GLU A 43 -17.52 -4.54 6.31
C GLU A 43 -16.27 -3.92 6.95
N LEU A 44 -15.07 -4.35 6.54
CA LEU A 44 -13.79 -3.84 7.03
C LEU A 44 -13.38 -2.55 6.30
N ARG A 45 -13.63 -2.46 4.99
CA ARG A 45 -13.33 -1.30 4.12
C ARG A 45 -13.64 0.05 4.79
N GLY A 46 -14.92 0.32 5.09
CA GLY A 46 -15.37 1.59 5.65
C GLY A 46 -14.92 1.88 7.10
N LYS A 47 -14.20 0.95 7.75
CA LYS A 47 -13.50 1.18 9.02
C LYS A 47 -12.04 1.56 8.77
N VAL A 48 -11.37 0.82 7.89
CA VAL A 48 -9.98 1.08 7.48
C VAL A 48 -9.85 2.44 6.80
N GLU A 49 -10.79 2.80 5.92
CA GLU A 49 -10.82 4.11 5.27
C GLU A 49 -10.92 5.26 6.27
N LYS A 50 -11.73 5.11 7.32
CA LYS A 50 -11.83 6.10 8.41
C LYS A 50 -10.52 6.16 9.22
N THR A 51 -9.89 5.02 9.50
CA THR A 51 -8.60 4.97 10.19
C THR A 51 -7.49 5.65 9.38
N ILE A 52 -7.39 5.40 8.07
CA ILE A 52 -6.39 6.04 7.19
C ILE A 52 -6.64 7.55 7.06
N THR A 53 -7.90 7.97 6.92
CA THR A 53 -8.27 9.40 6.93
C THR A 53 -7.96 10.08 8.28
N LEU A 54 -7.89 9.35 9.41
CA LEU A 54 -7.37 9.87 10.66
C LEU A 54 -5.82 9.96 10.66
N GLY A 55 -5.13 8.95 10.11
CA GLY A 55 -3.67 8.97 9.91
C GLY A 55 -3.21 10.21 9.16
N LYS A 56 -3.83 10.48 8.00
CA LYS A 56 -3.60 11.67 7.16
C LYS A 56 -3.77 13.01 7.87
N LYS A 57 -4.56 13.09 8.96
CA LYS A 57 -4.78 14.34 9.69
C LYS A 57 -3.63 14.70 10.65
N GLY A 58 -2.73 13.78 10.99
CA GLY A 58 -1.54 14.03 11.82
C GLY A 58 -1.77 14.32 13.32
N THR A 59 -2.85 15.04 13.66
CA THR A 59 -3.05 15.71 14.97
C THR A 59 -3.11 14.75 16.16
N LEU A 60 -2.78 15.27 17.34
CA LEU A 60 -2.92 14.55 18.62
C LEU A 60 -4.35 14.02 18.85
N HIS A 61 -5.38 14.79 18.45
CA HIS A 61 -6.77 14.34 18.53
C HIS A 61 -7.03 13.14 17.60
N ALA A 62 -6.53 13.19 16.36
CA ALA A 62 -6.65 12.07 15.41
C ALA A 62 -5.91 10.81 15.92
N ARG A 63 -4.72 10.97 16.52
CA ARG A 63 -3.97 9.88 17.16
C ARG A 63 -4.75 9.25 18.32
N ARG A 64 -5.35 10.07 19.20
CA ARG A 64 -6.24 9.62 20.29
C ARG A 64 -7.49 8.89 19.76
N GLN A 65 -8.06 9.30 18.62
CA GLN A 65 -9.15 8.56 17.98
C GLN A 65 -8.66 7.22 17.36
N ALA A 66 -7.49 7.20 16.73
CA ALA A 66 -6.95 6.00 16.09
C ALA A 66 -6.73 4.85 17.09
N PHE A 67 -6.20 5.11 18.29
CA PHE A 67 -6.07 4.09 19.35
C PHE A 67 -7.41 3.45 19.76
N LYS A 68 -8.53 4.20 19.71
CA LYS A 68 -9.88 3.65 19.97
C LYS A 68 -10.29 2.65 18.88
N LEU A 69 -9.79 2.78 17.65
CA LEU A 69 -10.05 1.86 16.53
C LEU A 69 -9.04 0.71 16.47
N ALA A 70 -7.73 0.99 16.56
CA ALA A 70 -6.65 0.01 16.53
C ALA A 70 -5.69 0.26 17.71
N PRO A 71 -5.73 -0.54 18.80
CA PRO A 71 -5.03 -0.23 20.04
C PRO A 71 -3.51 -0.52 20.04
N GLN A 72 -2.95 -1.06 18.95
CA GLN A 72 -1.54 -1.44 18.88
C GLN A 72 -0.64 -0.22 18.56
N LYS A 73 0.41 0.00 19.36
CA LYS A 73 1.35 1.12 19.22
C LYS A 73 2.00 1.17 17.82
N GLU A 74 2.56 0.04 17.37
CA GLU A 74 3.16 -0.14 16.04
C GLU A 74 2.20 0.26 14.91
N THR A 75 0.96 -0.21 14.99
CA THR A 75 -0.09 0.07 14.01
C THR A 75 -0.37 1.56 13.91
N VAL A 76 -0.43 2.27 15.05
CA VAL A 76 -0.61 3.72 15.07
C VAL A 76 0.66 4.44 14.57
N GLN A 77 1.85 3.94 14.86
CA GLN A 77 3.10 4.50 14.30
C GLN A 77 3.13 4.38 12.77
N LYS A 78 2.88 3.19 12.21
CA LYS A 78 2.81 2.97 10.75
C LYS A 78 1.71 3.79 10.06
N LEU A 79 0.57 3.98 10.74
CA LEU A 79 -0.56 4.78 10.28
C LEU A 79 -0.27 6.29 10.16
N PHE A 80 0.57 6.83 11.05
CA PHE A 80 0.90 8.26 11.14
C PHE A 80 2.30 8.61 10.61
N GLY A 81 3.01 7.63 10.01
CA GLY A 81 4.22 7.83 9.21
C GLY A 81 3.98 7.42 7.76
N PRO A 82 4.54 6.29 7.28
CA PRO A 82 4.57 5.94 5.85
C PRO A 82 3.19 5.85 5.19
N LEU A 83 2.14 5.41 5.90
CA LEU A 83 0.79 5.38 5.33
C LEU A 83 0.10 6.75 5.28
N ALA A 84 0.52 7.73 6.08
CA ALA A 84 0.02 9.10 5.98
C ALA A 84 0.63 9.80 4.75
N GLU A 85 1.94 9.62 4.54
CA GLU A 85 2.69 10.12 3.38
C GLU A 85 2.20 9.49 2.08
N ARG A 86 2.22 8.15 1.97
CA ARG A 86 1.82 7.40 0.76
C ARG A 86 0.40 7.76 0.27
N TYR A 87 -0.49 8.14 1.18
CA TYR A 87 -1.87 8.50 0.86
C TYR A 87 -2.19 9.99 0.94
N ALA A 88 -1.21 10.88 1.13
CA ALA A 88 -1.42 12.32 1.32
C ALA A 88 -2.32 12.95 0.23
N THR A 89 -2.02 12.67 -1.04
CA THR A 89 -2.76 13.17 -2.21
C THR A 89 -4.02 12.38 -2.55
N ARG A 90 -4.11 11.10 -2.17
CA ARG A 90 -5.23 10.21 -2.50
C ARG A 90 -6.49 10.60 -1.69
N PRO A 91 -7.63 10.98 -2.32
CA PRO A 91 -8.81 11.47 -1.58
C PRO A 91 -9.60 10.37 -0.86
N GLY A 92 -9.48 9.12 -1.33
CA GLY A 92 -10.18 7.97 -0.76
C GLY A 92 -9.85 6.67 -1.51
N GLY A 93 -10.58 5.60 -1.19
CA GLY A 93 -10.43 4.31 -1.88
C GLY A 93 -9.14 3.56 -1.54
N TYR A 94 -8.60 3.74 -0.34
CA TYR A 94 -7.31 3.16 0.11
C TYR A 94 -7.30 1.62 0.22
N THR A 95 -8.41 0.91 -0.09
CA THR A 95 -8.49 -0.55 0.02
C THR A 95 -9.10 -1.24 -1.22
N ARG A 96 -8.36 -2.19 -1.79
CA ARG A 96 -8.87 -3.12 -2.82
C ARG A 96 -9.42 -4.38 -2.13
N ILE A 97 -10.46 -4.96 -2.73
CA ILE A 97 -10.98 -6.28 -2.33
C ILE A 97 -10.95 -7.17 -3.57
N ILE A 98 -10.12 -8.22 -3.54
CA ILE A 98 -9.98 -9.21 -4.61
C ILE A 98 -10.69 -10.48 -4.12
N LYS A 99 -11.73 -10.93 -4.84
CA LYS A 99 -12.36 -12.24 -4.59
C LYS A 99 -11.33 -13.34 -4.84
N ILE A 100 -11.35 -14.39 -4.02
CA ILE A 100 -10.62 -15.64 -4.30
C ILE A 100 -11.60 -16.81 -4.24
N GLY A 101 -11.14 -18.01 -4.61
CA GLY A 101 -11.95 -19.23 -4.56
C GLY A 101 -12.59 -19.47 -3.18
N PRO A 102 -13.69 -20.25 -3.12
CA PRO A 102 -14.32 -20.59 -1.86
C PRO A 102 -13.36 -21.40 -0.97
N ARG A 103 -13.56 -21.31 0.35
CA ARG A 103 -12.79 -22.12 1.29
C ARG A 103 -13.24 -23.59 1.25
N ARG A 104 -12.26 -24.50 1.23
CA ARG A 104 -12.50 -25.95 1.37
C ARG A 104 -13.14 -26.26 2.74
N GLY A 105 -14.22 -27.03 2.75
CA GLY A 105 -14.97 -27.39 3.95
C GLY A 105 -16.29 -26.62 4.10
N ASP A 106 -16.23 -25.32 4.41
CA ASP A 106 -17.43 -24.48 4.65
C ASP A 106 -17.98 -23.77 3.39
N ASN A 107 -17.35 -23.97 2.22
CA ASN A 107 -17.62 -23.27 0.96
C ASN A 107 -17.70 -21.74 1.09
N ALA A 108 -17.09 -21.15 2.12
CA ALA A 108 -17.27 -19.73 2.41
C ALA A 108 -16.58 -18.88 1.34
N PRO A 109 -17.26 -17.87 0.76
CA PRO A 109 -16.65 -17.00 -0.24
C PRO A 109 -15.56 -16.15 0.41
N MET A 110 -14.32 -16.36 -0.02
CA MET A 110 -13.13 -15.68 0.50
C MET A 110 -12.74 -14.48 -0.36
N ALA A 111 -11.94 -13.58 0.22
CA ALA A 111 -11.33 -12.46 -0.48
C ALA A 111 -10.00 -12.08 0.19
N PHE A 112 -9.05 -11.58 -0.61
CA PHE A 112 -8.04 -10.67 -0.09
C PHE A 112 -8.67 -9.29 0.08
N ILE A 113 -8.34 -8.63 1.19
CA ILE A 113 -8.44 -7.17 1.31
C ILE A 113 -7.02 -6.65 1.52
N GLU A 114 -6.68 -5.62 0.77
CA GLU A 114 -5.33 -5.09 0.67
C GLU A 114 -5.34 -3.56 0.60
N LEU A 115 -4.25 -2.96 1.07
CA LEU A 115 -3.90 -1.58 0.82
C LEU A 115 -3.47 -1.40 -0.65
N VAL A 116 -3.77 -0.23 -1.21
CA VAL A 116 -3.44 0.13 -2.60
C VAL A 116 -2.06 0.80 -2.62
N ASP A 117 -1.37 0.73 -3.76
CA ASP A 117 -0.03 1.33 -3.92
C ASP A 117 1.01 0.74 -2.93
N ARG A 118 0.89 -0.55 -2.57
CA ARG A 118 1.83 -1.19 -1.63
C ARG A 118 3.18 -1.50 -2.28
N GLU A 119 4.23 -1.57 -1.45
CA GLU A 119 5.51 -2.14 -1.85
C GLU A 119 5.34 -3.59 -2.33
N GLY A 120 6.01 -3.95 -3.44
CA GLY A 120 5.86 -5.26 -4.09
C GLY A 120 4.57 -5.43 -4.93
N GLU A 121 3.76 -4.39 -5.13
CA GLU A 121 2.75 -4.37 -6.21
C GLU A 121 3.35 -3.76 -7.47
N ALA A 122 3.25 -4.47 -8.61
CA ALA A 122 3.66 -3.92 -9.90
C ALA A 122 2.82 -2.67 -10.21
N PRO A 123 3.43 -1.54 -10.64
CA PRO A 123 2.71 -0.30 -10.82
C PRO A 123 1.60 -0.48 -11.86
N ALA A 124 0.36 -0.14 -11.49
CA ALA A 124 -0.77 -0.23 -12.40
C ALA A 124 -0.48 0.58 -13.68
N PRO A 125 -0.72 0.02 -14.88
CA PRO A 125 -0.36 0.67 -16.13
C PRO A 125 -1.07 2.02 -16.23
N LYS A 126 -0.27 3.11 -16.26
CA LYS A 126 -0.76 4.47 -16.43
C LYS A 126 -1.40 4.60 -17.82
N LYS A 127 -2.71 4.35 -17.93
CA LYS A 127 -3.50 4.68 -19.12
C LYS A 127 -3.56 6.20 -19.28
N GLY A 128 -2.54 6.75 -19.94
CA GLY A 128 -2.46 8.15 -20.30
C GLY A 128 -3.60 8.56 -21.23
N LYS A 129 -4.07 9.81 -21.08
CA LYS A 129 -5.03 10.43 -22.00
C LYS A 129 -4.27 10.92 -23.26
N GLU A 130 -3.83 10.01 -24.11
CA GLU A 130 -2.97 10.35 -25.27
C GLU A 130 -3.39 9.62 -26.56
N ALA A 131 -4.69 9.33 -26.69
CA ALA A 131 -5.30 8.72 -27.87
C ALA A 131 -6.50 9.55 -28.37
N ALA A 132 -6.32 10.87 -28.43
CA ALA A 132 -7.40 11.82 -28.78
C ALA A 132 -6.90 13.11 -29.46
N LYS A 133 -5.76 13.08 -30.18
CA LYS A 133 -5.35 14.21 -31.03
C LYS A 133 -4.37 13.84 -32.16
N LYS A 134 -4.92 13.32 -33.27
CA LYS A 134 -4.50 13.60 -34.65
C LYS A 134 -5.55 13.01 -35.60
N GLU A 135 -5.93 13.79 -36.59
CA GLU A 135 -6.99 13.48 -37.53
C GLU A 135 -6.58 12.40 -38.53
N ALA A 136 -7.57 11.61 -38.97
CA ALA A 136 -7.52 11.02 -40.30
C ALA A 136 -8.22 11.98 -41.28
N PRO A 137 -7.56 12.32 -42.39
CA PRO A 137 -8.28 12.29 -43.66
C PRO A 137 -7.56 11.46 -44.73
N LYS A 138 -8.33 10.54 -45.31
CA LYS A 138 -8.25 9.97 -46.67
C LYS A 138 -6.86 9.71 -47.29
N THR A 139 -6.60 8.44 -47.59
CA THR A 139 -5.79 8.02 -48.74
C THR A 139 -6.62 7.14 -49.66
N GLU A 140 -7.08 7.70 -50.79
CA GLU A 140 -7.43 6.91 -51.97
C GLU A 140 -6.14 6.66 -52.76
N ALA A 141 -5.91 5.41 -53.18
CA ALA A 141 -4.70 5.04 -53.91
C ALA A 141 -4.95 5.03 -55.43
N LYS A 142 -4.31 5.95 -56.16
CA LYS A 142 -4.00 5.77 -57.59
C LYS A 142 -2.50 5.50 -57.77
N LYS A 143 -2.19 4.76 -58.83
CA LYS A 143 -0.95 3.99 -58.98
C LYS A 143 0.00 4.64 -60.01
N GLU A 144 1.29 4.56 -59.73
CA GLU A 144 2.42 4.61 -60.68
C GLU A 144 2.64 5.85 -61.60
N THR A 145 3.77 6.53 -61.35
CA THR A 145 4.87 6.65 -62.33
C THR A 145 6.19 7.01 -61.61
N LYS A 146 7.34 6.67 -62.22
CA LYS A 146 8.73 6.87 -61.73
C LYS A 146 9.47 7.86 -62.69
N PRO A 147 10.71 8.36 -62.45
CA PRO A 147 11.74 8.03 -61.44
C PRO A 147 12.08 9.26 -60.52
N LYS A 148 13.28 9.82 -60.23
CA LYS A 148 14.70 9.59 -60.63
C LYS A 148 15.77 10.20 -59.67
N VAL A 149 16.39 9.34 -58.83
CA VAL A 149 17.84 9.35 -58.45
C VAL A 149 18.40 10.47 -57.52
N THR A 150 19.49 10.14 -56.79
CA THR A 150 20.43 11.02 -56.01
C THR A 150 19.89 11.78 -54.78
N GLU A 151 20.60 11.89 -53.64
CA GLU A 151 21.87 11.29 -53.21
C GLU A 151 22.04 11.23 -51.66
N LYS A 152 23.05 10.47 -51.20
CA LYS A 152 23.79 10.55 -49.92
C LYS A 152 23.03 10.83 -48.59
N LYS A 153 23.07 9.83 -47.70
CA LYS A 153 23.49 10.07 -46.30
C LYS A 153 24.52 9.03 -45.86
N ALA A 154 25.70 9.51 -45.45
CA ALA A 154 26.81 8.69 -45.00
C ALA A 154 26.69 8.31 -43.52
N ALA A 155 27.61 7.46 -43.05
CA ALA A 155 27.65 6.92 -41.70
C ALA A 155 27.91 7.97 -40.61
N ALA A 156 27.40 7.70 -39.40
CA ALA A 156 28.11 7.97 -38.14
C ALA A 156 27.49 7.17 -36.98
N LYS A 157 28.11 6.04 -36.61
CA LYS A 157 28.06 5.50 -35.24
C LYS A 157 29.36 5.92 -34.56
N LYS A 158 29.30 6.55 -33.39
CA LYS A 158 30.48 6.77 -32.53
C LYS A 158 30.07 6.97 -31.07
N GLU A 159 30.89 6.42 -30.17
CA GLU A 159 31.14 6.82 -28.76
C GLU A 159 29.95 7.31 -27.91
N THR A 160 29.55 6.68 -26.79
CA THR A 160 30.18 5.66 -25.93
C THR A 160 31.61 5.96 -25.46
N LYS A 161 31.78 6.99 -24.63
CA LYS A 161 32.93 7.09 -23.71
C LYS A 161 32.63 8.01 -22.52
N LYS A 162 32.99 7.56 -21.31
CA LYS A 162 32.88 8.28 -20.03
C LYS A 162 31.40 8.51 -19.59
N GLU A 163 31.09 8.66 -18.31
CA GLU A 163 31.94 8.75 -17.12
C GLU A 163 31.75 7.57 -16.16
N ALA A 164 32.85 6.98 -15.71
CA ALA A 164 32.88 5.98 -14.65
C ALA A 164 34.01 6.37 -13.68
N LYS A 165 33.64 7.11 -12.64
CA LYS A 165 34.50 7.54 -11.53
C LYS A 165 33.65 7.74 -10.28
N GLU A 166 34.31 7.61 -9.13
CA GLU A 166 33.92 8.21 -7.85
C GLU A 166 32.50 7.92 -7.34
N ASP A 167 32.31 6.76 -6.70
CA ASP A 167 32.02 6.77 -5.24
C ASP A 167 32.23 5.39 -4.56
N SER A 168 33.49 4.94 -4.47
CA SER A 168 33.87 3.67 -3.81
C SER A 168 34.78 3.88 -2.60
N LYS A 169 34.53 4.93 -1.80
CA LYS A 169 35.45 5.33 -0.71
C LYS A 169 34.80 5.95 0.54
N LYS A 170 33.62 5.45 0.96
CA LYS A 170 32.98 5.90 2.22
C LYS A 170 32.29 4.83 3.07
N GLU A 171 32.73 3.58 2.97
CA GLU A 171 32.23 2.46 3.79
C GLU A 171 33.35 1.83 4.65
N LYS A 172 33.94 2.61 5.58
CA LYS A 172 34.89 2.03 6.56
C LYS A 172 35.09 2.76 7.91
N ASP A 173 34.19 3.66 8.29
CA ASP A 173 34.19 4.25 9.64
C ASP A 173 32.77 4.40 10.19
N THR A 174 32.59 4.08 11.49
CA THR A 174 31.34 3.98 12.32
C THR A 174 30.92 2.59 12.84
N LYS A 175 31.84 1.60 12.97
CA LYS A 175 31.51 0.28 13.56
C LYS A 175 32.32 -0.15 14.78
N LYS A 176 32.62 0.77 15.72
CA LYS A 176 33.27 0.42 17.01
C LYS A 176 33.04 1.41 18.17
N LYS A 177 31.85 1.41 18.78
CA LYS A 177 31.55 1.80 20.20
C LYS A 177 30.04 1.84 20.48
N SER A 178 29.50 0.86 21.23
CA SER A 178 28.42 0.99 22.25
C SER A 178 27.73 -0.35 22.55
N GLU A 179 28.38 -1.21 23.34
CA GLU A 179 27.69 -2.32 24.02
C GLU A 179 27.17 -1.87 25.39
N PRO A 180 25.94 -2.22 25.79
CA PRO A 180 25.39 -1.84 27.09
C PRO A 180 25.88 -2.78 28.22
N LYS A 181 26.58 -2.24 29.22
CA LYS A 181 26.96 -3.00 30.42
C LYS A 181 25.77 -3.16 31.38
N LYS A 182 25.58 -4.39 31.90
CA LYS A 182 24.80 -4.66 33.12
C LYS A 182 25.65 -4.39 34.37
N PRO A 183 25.05 -3.90 35.47
CA PRO A 183 25.24 -4.42 36.82
C PRO A 183 24.13 -5.45 37.13
N ALA A 184 24.35 -6.67 37.64
CA ALA A 184 25.18 -7.16 38.76
C ALA A 184 24.40 -7.16 40.10
N ASP A 185 24.16 -8.37 40.61
CA ASP A 185 23.40 -8.64 41.84
C ASP A 185 24.04 -8.09 43.11
N LYS A 186 23.17 -7.76 44.09
CA LYS A 186 23.48 -7.90 45.51
C LYS A 186 22.30 -8.54 46.24
N LYS A 187 22.52 -9.73 46.80
CA LYS A 187 21.65 -10.30 47.83
C LYS A 187 21.59 -9.38 49.05
N LYS A 188 20.43 -9.32 49.70
CA LYS A 188 20.32 -9.40 51.16
C LYS A 188 19.01 -10.07 51.53
N GLU A 189 19.06 -10.88 52.58
CA GLU A 189 17.93 -11.63 53.14
C GLU A 189 17.29 -10.88 54.33
N ASP A 190 16.36 -11.56 54.99
CA ASP A 190 15.75 -11.26 56.29
C ASP A 190 14.61 -10.23 56.44
N LYS A 191 13.45 -10.81 56.83
CA LYS A 191 12.54 -10.39 57.91
C LYS A 191 12.31 -8.88 58.13
N LYS A 192 11.07 -8.42 57.91
CA LYS A 192 9.99 -8.57 58.91
C LYS A 192 8.61 -8.43 58.26
#